data_AF-A0A7Y9H015-F1
#
_entry.id   AF-A0A7Y9H015-F1
#
_cell.length_a   1.000
_cell.length_b   1.000
_cell.length_c   1.000
_cell.angle_alpha   90.00
_cell.angle_beta   90.00
_cell.angle_gamma   90.00
#
_symmetry.space_group_name_H-M   'P 1'
#
loop_
_entity.id
_entity.type
_entity.pdbx_description
1 polymer ?
#
loop_
_entity_poly.entity_id
_entity_poly.type
_entity_poly.pdbx_seq_one_letter_code
_entity_poly.pdbx_strand_id
1 'polypeptide(L)' 'MTRLRQPERQVLDTLVDPGVARSRSDALAWSVRLVGEHAEEWLGQLRDAMAEVDKLRGEGPAL' A
#
# COMPACT_ATOMS: atom_id res chain seq x y z
N MET A 1 2.49 -4.16 -13.36
CA MET A 1 3.43 -3.62 -12.36
C MET A 1 3.73 -2.18 -12.71
N THR A 2 3.28 -1.25 -11.88
CA THR A 2 3.46 0.19 -12.11
C THR A 2 4.94 0.52 -12.07
N ARG A 3 5.48 1.16 -13.12
CA ARG A 3 6.87 1.64 -13.10
C ARG A 3 6.96 2.83 -12.14
N LEU A 4 7.78 2.68 -11.09
CA LEU A 4 8.09 3.79 -10.21
C LEU A 4 8.82 4.90 -10.97
N ARG A 5 8.49 6.15 -10.67
CA ARG A 5 9.19 7.34 -11.15
C ARG A 5 10.55 7.48 -10.48
N GLN A 6 11.40 8.32 -11.03
CA GLN A 6 12.76 8.52 -10.51
C GLN A 6 12.78 8.98 -9.03
N PRO A 7 11.91 9.91 -8.57
CA PRO A 7 11.86 10.30 -7.17
C PRO A 7 11.48 9.16 -6.23
N GLU A 8 10.51 8.32 -6.63
CA GLU A 8 10.08 7.16 -5.85
C GLU A 8 11.22 6.14 -5.70
N ARG A 9 12.05 5.97 -6.74
CA ARG A 9 13.24 5.10 -6.66
C ARG A 9 14.30 5.64 -5.71
N GLN A 10 14.51 6.95 -5.64
CA GLN A 10 15.47 7.56 -4.71
C GLN A 10 15.11 7.30 -3.24
N VAL A 11 13.82 7.30 -2.92
CA VAL A 11 13.34 6.96 -1.58
C VAL A 11 13.71 5.51 -1.22
N LEU A 12 13.51 4.58 -2.16
CA LEU A 12 13.91 3.18 -1.94
C LEU A 12 15.43 3.03 -1.80
N ASP A 13 16.21 3.75 -2.61
CA ASP A 13 17.67 3.73 -2.53
C ASP A 13 18.17 4.23 -1.17
N THR A 14 17.51 5.23 -0.59
CA THR A 14 17.81 5.74 0.76
C THR A 14 17.63 4.67 1.85
N LEU A 15 16.78 3.66 1.63
CA LEU A 15 16.62 2.52 2.55
C LEU A 15 17.65 1.41 2.28
N VAL A 16 18.15 1.31 1.05
CA VAL A 16 19.10 0.26 0.66
C VAL A 16 20.53 0.67 1.01
N ASP A 17 20.93 1.91 0.72
CA ASP A 17 22.28 2.42 0.92
C ASP A 17 22.82 2.24 2.36
N PRO A 18 22.05 2.52 3.43
CA PRO A 18 22.47 2.27 4.81
C PRO A 18 22.24 0.82 5.29
N GLY A 19 21.66 -0.06 4.45
CA GLY A 19 21.37 -1.45 4.80
C GLY A 19 20.08 -1.69 5.58
N VAL A 20 19.16 -0.73 5.64
CA VAL A 20 17.81 -0.93 6.23
C VAL A 20 17.04 -2.00 5.46
N ALA A 21 17.25 -2.09 4.14
CA ALA A 21 16.71 -3.12 3.28
C ALA A 21 17.79 -3.78 2.41
N ARG A 22 17.65 -5.08 2.13
CA ARG A 22 18.64 -5.86 1.36
C ARG A 22 18.54 -5.68 -0.15
N SER A 23 17.45 -5.09 -0.62
CA SER A 23 17.18 -4.81 -2.04
C SER A 23 16.06 -3.78 -2.17
N ARG A 24 15.86 -3.23 -3.38
CA ARG A 24 14.72 -2.33 -3.65
C ARG A 24 13.35 -3.00 -3.43
N SER A 25 13.23 -4.29 -3.70
CA SER A 25 11.99 -5.04 -3.43
C SER A 25 11.76 -5.21 -1.93
N ASP A 26 12.83 -5.45 -1.17
CA ASP A 26 12.79 -5.53 0.30
C ASP A 26 12.45 -4.15 0.90
N ALA A 27 12.99 -3.06 0.34
CA ALA A 27 12.66 -1.68 0.71
C ALA A 27 11.18 -1.36 0.45
N LEU A 28 10.63 -1.79 -0.68
CA LEU A 28 9.20 -1.63 -0.96
C LEU A 28 8.33 -2.39 0.06
N ALA A 29 8.70 -3.62 0.39
CA ALA A 29 8.00 -4.41 1.41
C ALA A 29 8.11 -3.77 2.80
N TRP A 30 9.27 -3.18 3.13
CA TRP A 30 9.46 -2.40 4.36
C TRP A 30 8.52 -1.19 4.41
N SER A 31 8.45 -0.39 3.32
CA SER A 31 7.55 0.77 3.26
C SER A 31 6.08 0.39 3.43
N VAL A 32 5.64 -0.74 2.86
CA VAL A 32 4.26 -1.23 3.02
C VAL A 32 3.97 -1.63 4.47
N ARG A 33 4.91 -2.29 5.15
CA ARG A 33 4.77 -2.63 6.58
C ARG A 33 4.68 -1.38 7.44
N LEU A 34 5.54 -0.39 7.20
CA LEU A 34 5.53 0.88 7.92
C LEU A 34 4.17 1.60 7.78
N VAL A 35 3.62 1.65 6.57
CA VAL A 35 2.28 2.21 6.34
C VAL A 35 1.22 1.41 7.10
N GLY A 36 1.29 0.09 7.10
CA GLY A 36 0.40 -0.76 7.91
C GLY A 36 0.47 -0.41 9.40
N GLU A 37 1.67 -0.32 9.97
CA GLU A 37 1.86 0.01 11.39
C GLU A 37 1.29 1.38 11.78
N HIS A 38 1.39 2.38 10.90
CA HIS A 38 0.98 3.75 11.21
C HIS A 38 -0.42 4.13 10.71
N ALA A 39 -1.02 3.34 9.83
CA ALA A 39 -2.32 3.65 9.23
C ALA A 39 -3.34 2.50 9.39
N GLU A 40 -3.09 1.51 10.25
CA GLU A 40 -3.96 0.33 10.38
C GLU A 40 -5.42 0.70 10.66
N GLU A 41 -5.66 1.63 11.59
CA GLU A 41 -7.02 2.07 11.94
C GLU A 41 -7.74 2.66 10.72
N TRP A 42 -7.10 3.60 10.03
CA TRP A 42 -7.65 4.25 8.84
C TRP A 42 -7.86 3.25 7.70
N LEU A 43 -6.90 2.33 7.48
CA LEU A 43 -7.02 1.26 6.50
C LEU A 43 -8.16 0.29 6.84
N GLY A 44 -8.40 0.02 8.13
CA GLY A 44 -9.55 -0.74 8.62
C GLY A 44 -10.86 -0.08 8.23
N GLN A 45 -11.04 1.20 8.58
CA GLN A 45 -12.23 1.97 8.23
C GLN A 45 -12.48 2.01 6.71
N LEU A 46 -11.42 2.14 5.90
CA LEU A 46 -11.52 2.10 4.45
C LEU A 46 -12.00 0.74 3.94
N ARG A 47 -11.45 -0.37 4.48
CA ARG A 47 -11.87 -1.73 4.10
C ARG A 47 -13.34 -1.98 4.48
N ASP A 48 -13.76 -1.55 5.66
CA ASP A 48 -15.14 -1.69 6.11
C ASP A 48 -16.10 -0.90 5.21
N ALA A 49 -15.76 0.35 4.87
CA ALA A 49 -16.55 1.16 3.95
C ALA A 49 -16.67 0.51 2.56
N MET A 50 -15.59 -0.08 2.05
CA MET A 50 -15.60 -0.79 0.76
C MET A 50 -16.47 -2.06 0.80
N ALA A 51 -16.52 -2.77 1.93
CA ALA A 51 -17.38 -3.94 2.10
C ALA A 51 -18.88 -3.56 2.01
N GLU A 52 -19.27 -2.44 2.61
CA GLU A 52 -20.65 -1.92 2.49
C GLU A 52 -20.99 -1.49 1.06
N VAL A 53 -20.03 -0.88 0.34
CA VAL A 53 -20.20 -0.54 -1.08
C VAL A 53 -20.40 -1.81 -1.92
N ASP A 54 -19.63 -2.86 -1.67
CA ASP A 54 -19.75 -4.11 -2.40
C ASP A 54 -21.09 -4.82 -2.13
N LYS A 55 -21.61 -4.75 -0.89
CA LYS A 55 -22.96 -5.22 -0.56
C LYS A 55 -24.03 -4.47 -1.35
N LEU A 56 -23.96 -3.13 -1.38
CA LEU A 56 -24.89 -2.29 -2.14
C LEU A 56 -24.82 -2.57 -3.66
N ARG A 57 -23.62 -2.84 -4.21
CA ARG A 57 -23.51 -3.26 -5.61
C ARG A 57 -24.21 -4.59 -5.90
N GLY A 58 -24.20 -5.53 -4.95
CA GLY A 58 -24.90 -6.81 -5.08
C GLY A 58 -26.42 -6.69 -5.01
N GLU A 59 -26.93 -5.71 -4.26
CA GLU A 59 -28.37 -5.38 -4.17
C GLU A 59 -28.84 -4.51 -5.35
N GLY A 60 -27.90 -3.86 -6.04
CA GLY A 60 -28.16 -3.02 -7.20
C GLY A 60 -28.64 -3.80 -8.43
N PRO A 61 -29.33 -3.13 -9.37
CA PRO A 61 -29.81 -3.76 -10.58
C PRO A 61 -28.64 -4.34 -11.39
N ALA A 62 -28.74 -5.61 -11.77
CA ALA A 62 -27.83 -6.21 -12.74
C ALA A 62 -28.06 -5.54 -14.11
N LEU A 63 -27.06 -4.80 -14.59
CA LEU A 63 -27.00 -4.25 -15.95
C LEU A 63 -26.62 -5.35 -16.96
#